data_AF-A0A7C1GLH9-F1
#
_entry.id   AF-A0A7C1GLH9-F1
#
_cell.length_a   1.000
_cell.length_b   1.000
_cell.length_c   1.000
_cell.angle_alpha   90.00
_cell.angle_beta   90.00
_cell.angle_gamma   90.00
#
_symmetry.space_group_name_H-M   'P 1'
#
loop_
_entity.id
_entity.type
_entity.pdbx_description
1 polymer ?
#
loop_
_entity_poly.entity_id
_entity_poly.type
_entity_poly.pdbx_seq_one_letter_code
_entity_poly.pdbx_strand_id
1 'polypeptide(L)'
;MALSKEQRDWLALALVPGVGTVKFIRLLARFGVPARVLGASTRELADVVGDKIAERIRQHGAAADIELQENRMAELNATLITMDDPDYPPQLAEIYDPPLLLFARGALLES
;
A
#
# COMPACT_ATOMS: atom_id res chain seq x y z
N MET A 1 -14.19 -11.18 -0.27
CA MET A 1 -13.50 -11.51 1.00
C MET A 1 -13.08 -10.21 1.66
N ALA A 2 -13.04 -10.14 2.99
CA ALA A 2 -12.52 -8.96 3.69
C ALA A 2 -10.99 -8.92 3.56
N LEU A 3 -10.39 -7.71 3.48
CA LEU A 3 -8.93 -7.57 3.44
C LEU A 3 -8.31 -8.07 4.75
N SER A 4 -7.10 -8.63 4.65
CA SER A 4 -6.27 -8.88 5.83
C SER A 4 -5.83 -7.55 6.47
N LYS A 5 -5.31 -7.60 7.69
CA LYS A 5 -4.77 -6.41 8.35
C LYS A 5 -3.58 -5.86 7.56
N GLU A 6 -2.69 -6.73 7.09
CA GLU A 6 -1.52 -6.36 6.30
C GLU A 6 -1.93 -5.67 5.00
N GLN A 7 -2.91 -6.22 4.29
CA GLN A 7 -3.47 -5.64 3.07
C GLN A 7 -4.10 -4.26 3.32
N ARG A 8 -4.81 -4.08 4.44
CA ARG A 8 -5.32 -2.76 4.85
C ARG A 8 -4.20 -1.78 5.12
N ASP A 9 -3.13 -2.19 5.79
CA ASP A 9 -1.98 -1.31 6.07
C ASP A 9 -1.27 -0.90 4.78
N TRP A 10 -1.12 -1.83 3.82
CA TRP A 10 -0.62 -1.56 2.47
C TRP A 10 -1.48 -0.55 1.71
N LEU A 11 -2.80 -0.78 1.69
CA LEU A 11 -3.77 0.10 1.05
C LEU A 11 -3.79 1.49 1.70
N ALA A 12 -3.80 1.55 3.02
CA ALA A 12 -3.80 2.80 3.78
C ALA A 12 -2.62 3.70 3.39
N LEU A 13 -1.42 3.12 3.31
CA LEU A 13 -0.22 3.88 2.98
C LEU A 13 -0.21 4.30 1.50
N ALA A 14 -0.71 3.46 0.60
CA ALA A 14 -0.74 3.75 -0.84
C ALA A 14 -1.77 4.85 -1.20
N LEU A 15 -2.82 4.99 -0.40
CA LEU A 15 -3.84 6.04 -0.56
C LEU A 15 -3.37 7.42 -0.07
N VAL A 16 -2.26 7.51 0.69
CA VAL A 16 -1.75 8.79 1.20
C VAL A 16 -1.32 9.69 0.03
N PRO A 17 -1.94 10.88 -0.15
CA PRO A 17 -1.62 11.75 -1.28
C PRO A 17 -0.16 12.20 -1.31
N GLY A 18 0.54 11.85 -2.39
CA GLY A 18 1.96 12.19 -2.59
C GLY A 18 2.94 11.14 -2.07
N VAL A 19 2.46 9.99 -1.59
CA VAL A 19 3.21 8.76 -1.40
C VAL A 19 3.08 7.91 -2.67
N GLY A 20 3.97 8.14 -3.64
CA GLY A 20 4.12 7.26 -4.80
C GLY A 20 5.11 6.11 -4.55
N THR A 21 5.30 5.23 -5.53
CA THR A 21 6.14 4.03 -5.48
C THR A 21 7.50 4.26 -4.84
N VAL A 22 8.27 5.24 -5.31
CA VAL A 22 9.62 5.54 -4.81
C VAL A 22 9.62 5.84 -3.31
N LYS A 23 8.65 6.62 -2.83
CA LYS A 23 8.57 6.98 -1.40
C LYS A 23 8.09 5.79 -0.58
N PHE A 24 7.12 5.05 -1.09
CA PHE A 24 6.63 3.84 -0.44
C PHE A 24 7.75 2.81 -0.24
N ILE A 25 8.52 2.51 -1.29
CA ILE A 25 9.66 1.60 -1.23
C ILE A 25 10.72 2.11 -0.25
N ARG A 26 11.04 3.41 -0.25
CA ARG A 26 12.00 3.98 0.74
C ARG A 26 11.50 3.84 2.18
N LEU A 27 10.21 4.03 2.41
CA LEU A 27 9.59 3.82 3.72
C LEU A 27 9.68 2.35 4.12
N LEU A 28 9.36 1.40 3.23
CA LEU A 28 9.53 -0.03 3.51
C LEU A 28 10.99 -0.41 3.74
N ALA A 29 11.93 0.12 2.98
CA ALA A 29 13.36 -0.13 3.20
C ALA A 29 13.81 0.32 4.60
N ARG A 30 13.21 1.38 5.16
CA ARG A 30 13.54 1.90 6.50
C ARG A 30 12.77 1.24 7.65
N PHE A 31 11.50 0.90 7.43
CA PHE A 31 10.57 0.47 8.48
C PHE A 31 10.15 -1.01 8.37
N GLY A 32 10.39 -1.64 7.22
CA GLY A 32 10.07 -3.04 6.91
C GLY A 32 8.68 -3.21 6.33
N VAL A 33 7.64 -2.89 7.10
CA VAL A 33 6.23 -3.14 6.73
C VAL A 33 5.37 -1.87 6.86
N PRO A 34 4.27 -1.73 6.08
CA PRO A 34 3.42 -0.54 6.13
C PRO A 34 2.87 -0.23 7.52
N ALA A 35 2.54 -1.24 8.31
CA ALA A 35 2.07 -1.08 9.70
C ALA A 35 3.03 -0.25 10.56
N ARG A 36 4.35 -0.44 10.38
CA ARG A 36 5.37 0.31 11.11
C ARG A 36 5.53 1.73 10.59
N VAL A 37 5.33 1.95 9.29
CA VAL A 37 5.30 3.28 8.68
C VAL A 37 4.15 4.11 9.26
N LEU A 38 2.94 3.53 9.30
CA LEU A 38 1.74 4.17 9.84
C LEU A 38 1.87 4.43 11.35
N GLY A 39 2.62 3.59 12.07
CA GLY A 39 2.91 3.75 13.49
C GLY A 39 4.09 4.70 13.82
N ALA A 40 4.93 5.05 12.85
CA ALA A 40 6.13 5.85 13.08
C ALA A 40 5.80 7.31 13.45
N SER A 41 6.73 7.96 14.14
CA SER A 41 6.61 9.39 14.48
C SER A 41 6.82 10.26 13.24
N THR A 42 6.24 11.48 13.24
CA THR A 42 6.43 12.45 12.15
C THR A 42 7.92 12.70 11.86
N ARG A 43 8.75 12.75 12.91
CA ARG A 43 10.20 12.97 12.78
C ARG A 43 10.87 11.84 12.02
N GLU A 44 10.62 10.58 12.40
CA GLU A 44 11.20 9.42 11.72
C GLU A 44 10.75 9.32 10.26
N LEU A 45 9.50 9.69 9.98
CA LEU A 45 8.97 9.75 8.61
C LEU A 45 9.63 10.87 7.80
N ALA A 46 9.82 12.05 8.41
CA ALA A 46 10.40 13.21 7.74
C ALA A 46 11.83 12.95 7.27
N ASP A 47 12.61 12.18 8.03
CA ASP A 47 13.96 11.76 7.65
C ASP A 47 14.01 10.95 6.33
N VAL A 48 12.88 10.34 5.92
CA VAL A 48 12.78 9.52 4.71
C VAL A 48 12.09 10.25 3.56
N VAL A 49 11.00 10.96 3.84
CA VAL A 49 10.09 11.51 2.82
C VAL A 49 9.87 13.02 2.89
N GLY A 50 10.52 13.69 3.85
CA GLY A 50 10.38 15.13 4.14
C GLY A 50 9.12 15.47 4.94
N ASP A 51 9.16 16.62 5.60
CA ASP A 51 8.15 17.06 6.58
C ASP A 51 6.72 17.03 6.01
N LYS A 52 6.53 17.57 4.80
CA LYS A 52 5.21 17.67 4.18
C LYS A 52 4.54 16.31 3.96
N ILE A 53 5.31 15.27 3.63
CA ILE A 53 4.74 13.93 3.42
C ILE A 53 4.58 13.22 4.76
N ALA A 54 5.52 13.40 5.68
CA ALA A 54 5.41 12.86 7.03
C ALA A 54 4.13 13.32 7.73
N GLU A 55 3.81 14.62 7.66
CA GLU A 55 2.55 15.16 8.19
C GLU A 55 1.33 14.53 7.53
N ARG A 56 1.34 14.35 6.21
CA ARG A 56 0.22 13.70 5.50
C ARG A 56 0.03 12.26 5.92
N ILE A 57 1.09 11.48 6.05
CA ILE A 57 1.01 10.09 6.53
C ILE A 57 0.36 10.05 7.93
N ARG A 58 0.68 11.01 8.80
CA ARG A 58 0.11 11.10 10.15
C ARG A 58 -1.34 11.60 10.20
N GLN A 59 -1.73 12.47 9.26
CA GLN A 59 -3.05 13.09 9.22
C GLN A 59 -4.07 12.32 8.37
N HIS A 60 -3.61 11.46 7.46
CA HIS A 60 -4.50 10.76 6.53
C HIS A 60 -5.37 9.75 7.28
N GLY A 61 -6.65 10.09 7.43
CA GLY A 61 -7.68 9.22 7.99
C GLY A 61 -8.07 8.14 7.00
N ALA A 62 -7.21 7.12 6.86
CA ALA A 62 -7.36 6.08 5.86
C ALA A 62 -8.61 5.20 6.06
N ALA A 63 -9.27 5.23 7.22
CA ALA A 63 -10.40 4.35 7.53
C ALA A 63 -11.56 4.46 6.53
N ALA A 64 -12.03 5.68 6.24
CA ALA A 64 -13.15 5.87 5.32
C ALA A 64 -12.79 5.51 3.86
N ASP A 65 -11.57 5.81 3.43
CA ASP A 65 -11.10 5.48 2.09
C ASP A 65 -10.85 3.98 1.92
N ILE A 66 -10.32 3.30 2.94
CA ILE A 66 -10.16 1.84 2.95
C ILE A 66 -11.53 1.17 2.86
N GLU A 67 -12.50 1.55 3.70
CA GLU A 67 -13.85 0.99 3.67
C GLU A 67 -14.51 1.17 2.30
N LEU A 68 -14.33 2.34 1.67
CA LEU A 68 -14.81 2.59 0.32
C LEU A 68 -14.18 1.63 -0.71
N GLN A 69 -12.86 1.42 -0.65
CA GLN A 69 -12.19 0.48 -1.56
C GLN A 69 -12.62 -0.97 -1.28
N GLU A 70 -12.74 -1.38 -0.01
CA GLU A 70 -13.20 -2.72 0.37
C GLU A 70 -14.61 -2.99 -0.17
N ASN A 71 -15.52 -2.03 -0.03
CA ASN A 71 -16.88 -2.16 -0.57
C ASN A 71 -16.89 -2.29 -2.09
N ARG A 72 -16.13 -1.45 -2.81
CA ARG A 72 -16.01 -1.54 -4.27
C ARG A 72 -15.40 -2.87 -4.72
N MET A 73 -14.39 -3.36 -4.01
CA MET A 73 -13.80 -4.67 -4.28
C MET A 73 -14.82 -5.79 -4.08
N ALA A 74 -15.62 -5.73 -3.02
CA ALA A 74 -16.68 -6.70 -2.76
C ALA A 74 -17.74 -6.68 -3.88
N GLU A 75 -18.19 -5.49 -4.31
CA GLU A 75 -19.15 -5.32 -5.41
C GLU A 75 -18.63 -5.88 -6.74
N LEU A 76 -17.35 -5.70 -7.03
CA LEU A 76 -16.72 -6.13 -8.28
C LEU A 76 -16.16 -7.56 -8.23
N ASN A 77 -16.29 -8.24 -7.09
CA ASN A 77 -15.62 -9.51 -6.78
C ASN A 77 -14.12 -9.47 -7.11
N ALA A 78 -13.47 -8.38 -6.68
CA ALA A 78 -12.05 -8.13 -6.88
C ALA A 78 -11.23 -8.50 -5.62
N THR A 79 -9.97 -8.86 -5.83
CA THR A 79 -8.98 -9.10 -4.80
C THR A 79 -7.89 -8.04 -4.86
N LEU A 80 -7.27 -7.77 -3.71
CA LEU A 80 -6.09 -6.93 -3.60
C LEU A 80 -4.87 -7.84 -3.51
N ILE A 81 -3.87 -7.58 -4.33
CA ILE A 81 -2.58 -8.27 -4.30
C ILE A 81 -1.52 -7.19 -4.08
N THR A 82 -0.76 -7.32 -3.00
CA THR A 82 0.32 -6.43 -2.60
C THR A 82 1.65 -6.95 -3.11
N MET A 83 2.68 -6.12 -3.14
CA MET A 83 4.02 -6.54 -3.58
C MET A 83 4.66 -7.63 -2.70
N ASP A 84 4.18 -7.78 -1.45
CA ASP A 84 4.62 -8.85 -0.53
C ASP A 84 3.81 -10.15 -0.69
N ASP A 85 2.73 -10.14 -1.48
CA ASP A 85 1.90 -11.34 -1.66
C ASP A 85 2.56 -12.33 -2.63
N PRO A 86 2.45 -13.64 -2.37
CA PRO A 86 3.03 -14.68 -3.24
C PRO A 86 2.41 -14.69 -4.65
N ASP A 87 1.18 -14.20 -4.78
CA ASP A 87 0.47 -14.10 -6.07
C ASP A 87 0.88 -12.87 -6.89
N TYR A 88 1.80 -12.03 -6.38
CA TYR A 88 2.28 -10.86 -7.11
C TYR A 88 3.17 -11.30 -8.31
N PRO A 89 2.85 -10.92 -9.55
CA PRO A 89 3.60 -11.38 -10.72
C PRO A 89 5.08 -10.93 -10.69
N PRO A 90 6.06 -11.87 -10.71
CA PRO A 90 7.49 -11.52 -10.60
C PRO A 90 7.97 -10.58 -11.71
N GLN A 91 7.53 -10.80 -12.94
CA GLN A 91 7.87 -9.94 -14.09
C GLN A 91 7.43 -8.48 -13.89
N LEU A 92 6.34 -8.27 -13.14
CA LEU A 92 5.84 -6.94 -12.86
C LEU A 92 6.63 -6.26 -11.75
N ALA A 93 7.24 -7.02 -10.83
CA ALA A 93 8.14 -6.50 -9.81
C ALA A 93 9.48 -6.02 -10.41
N GLU A 94 9.87 -6.52 -11.58
CA GLU A 94 11.14 -6.21 -12.25
C GLU A 94 11.11 -4.92 -13.10
N ILE A 95 9.95 -4.32 -13.33
CA ILE A 95 9.86 -3.08 -14.11
C ILE A 95 10.38 -1.87 -13.32
N TYR A 96 10.66 -0.76 -14.01
CA TYR A 96 11.23 0.45 -13.40
C TYR A 96 10.35 1.07 -12.29
N ASP A 97 9.03 1.02 -12.44
CA ASP A 97 8.06 1.56 -11.49
C ASP A 97 6.95 0.52 -11.23
N PRO A 98 7.23 -0.52 -10.43
CA PRO A 98 6.31 -1.62 -10.22
C PRO A 98 5.09 -1.14 -9.43
N PRO A 99 3.86 -1.51 -9.81
CA PRO A 99 2.67 -1.12 -9.07
C PRO A 99 2.70 -1.71 -7.66
N LEU A 100 2.52 -0.87 -6.64
CA LEU A 100 2.54 -1.31 -5.23
C LEU A 100 1.39 -2.27 -4.88
N LEU A 101 0.27 -2.11 -5.57
CA LEU A 101 -0.99 -2.80 -5.36
C LEU A 101 -1.61 -3.15 -6.71
N LEU A 102 -2.18 -4.35 -6.80
CA LEU A 102 -2.97 -4.81 -7.92
C LEU A 102 -4.39 -5.11 -7.46
N PHE A 103 -5.37 -4.59 -8.19
CA PHE A 103 -6.78 -4.98 -8.04
C PHE A 103 -7.08 -5.98 -9.16
N ALA A 104 -7.29 -7.24 -8.81
CA ALA A 104 -7.52 -8.32 -9.76
C ALA A 104 -8.96 -8.82 -9.67
N ARG A 105 -9.53 -9.27 -10.79
CA ARG A 105 -10.83 -9.96 -10.84
C ARG A 105 -10.68 -11.27 -11.58
N GLY A 106 -11.05 -12.37 -10.96
CA GLY A 106 -10.77 -13.72 -11.44
C GLY A 106 -9.52 -14.32 -10.79
N ALA A 107 -8.97 -15.37 -11.37
CA ALA A 107 -7.75 -16.02 -10.89
C ALA A 107 -6.54 -15.60 -11.74
N LEU A 108 -5.42 -15.29 -11.10
CA LEU A 108 -4.14 -15.23 -11.79
C LEU A 108 -3.70 -16.67 -12.06
N LEU A 109 -3.43 -16.98 -13.32
CA LEU A 109 -2.87 -18.26 -13.72
C LEU A 109 -1.35 -18.14 -13.68
N GLU A 110 -0.68 -19.12 -13.07
CA GLU A 110 0.77 -19.22 -13.13
C GLU A 110 1.23 -19.26 -14.60
N SER A 111 2.29 -18.53 -14.89
CA SER A 111 2.93 -18.51 -16.22
C SER A 111 4.00 -19.59 -16.33
#